data_AF-A0A220UHH1-F1
#
_entry.id   AF-A0A220UHH1-F1
#
_cell.length_a   1.000
_cell.length_b   1.000
_cell.length_c   1.000
_cell.angle_alpha   90.00
_cell.angle_beta   90.00
_cell.angle_gamma   90.00
#
_symmetry.space_group_name_H-M   'P 1'
#
loop_
_entity.id
_entity.type
_entity.pdbx_description
1 polymer ?
#
loop_
_entity_poly.entity_id
_entity_poly.type
_entity_poly.pdbx_seq_one_letter_code
_entity_poly.pdbx_strand_id
1 'polypeptide(L)'
;MNLPKSEILSQIDDIKRMLLPEMLPYKLHALGIPMPVGENNALYRLHVANYKGLELLRVLEGRIPKCLRNGSPESVVINDVSYQTEISILKDHLNTIGRQLKELQLSLNPNEGKDFNWNLFYNIIETAILTGYFAGAHDMKTPTERHANSGFIQKVLIPQAGGKKTATRTIPVQNLITAMADFVMMGDIDGKVTKSALVDSIFNTIKDFSKKGNNLDLPALIVFPERFPSSKFINKYLKGYDFSKSKGMSKVSTERLKELIQTKFTTSTIKKYI
;
A
#
# COMPACT_ATOMS: atom_id res chain seq x y z
N MET A 1 20.50 14.53 -16.35
CA MET A 1 20.79 13.16 -15.85
C MET A 1 19.81 12.22 -16.52
N ASN A 2 20.28 11.16 -17.18
CA ASN A 2 19.40 10.13 -17.71
C ASN A 2 19.10 9.12 -16.61
N LEU A 3 17.82 8.97 -16.27
CA LEU A 3 17.37 8.00 -15.28
C LEU A 3 17.69 6.55 -15.76
N PRO A 4 17.98 5.61 -14.84
CA PRO A 4 18.09 4.19 -15.16
C PRO A 4 16.84 3.68 -15.89
N LYS A 5 17.01 2.83 -16.91
CA LYS A 5 15.90 2.30 -17.73
C LYS A 5 14.82 1.58 -16.91
N SER A 6 15.21 0.87 -15.85
CA SER A 6 14.27 0.21 -14.92
C SER A 6 13.41 1.22 -14.15
N GLU A 7 13.99 2.36 -13.80
CA GLU A 7 13.33 3.44 -13.08
C GLU A 7 12.37 4.20 -14.00
N ILE A 8 12.76 4.45 -15.26
CA ILE A 8 11.89 5.00 -16.29
C ILE A 8 10.66 4.10 -16.49
N LEU A 9 10.86 2.79 -16.64
CA LEU A 9 9.75 1.84 -16.83
C LEU A 9 8.80 1.78 -15.63
N SER A 10 9.33 1.84 -14.40
CA SER A 10 8.52 1.91 -13.18
C SER A 10 7.68 3.18 -13.15
N GLN A 11 8.29 4.34 -13.46
CA GLN A 11 7.57 5.61 -13.47
C GLN A 11 6.49 5.67 -14.57
N ILE A 12 6.72 5.04 -15.71
CA ILE A 12 5.70 4.91 -16.78
C ILE A 12 4.51 4.09 -16.29
N ASP A 13 4.76 2.94 -15.65
CA ASP A 13 3.69 2.09 -15.10
C ASP A 13 2.91 2.80 -13.99
N ASP A 14 3.62 3.56 -13.15
CA ASP A 14 3.03 4.39 -12.10
C ASP A 14 2.09 5.46 -12.65
N ILE A 15 2.48 6.13 -13.74
CA ILE A 15 1.66 7.17 -14.37
C ILE A 15 0.43 6.55 -15.03
N LYS A 16 0.56 5.39 -15.70
CA LYS A 16 -0.58 4.69 -16.33
C LYS A 16 -1.68 4.30 -15.33
N ARG A 17 -1.31 4.10 -14.06
CA ARG A 17 -2.24 3.71 -12.98
C ARG A 17 -2.88 4.92 -12.27
N MET A 18 -2.46 6.14 -12.58
CA MET A 18 -3.07 7.34 -11.99
C MET A 18 -4.50 7.52 -12.50
N LEU A 19 -5.35 8.10 -11.66
CA LEU A 19 -6.70 8.50 -12.05
C LEU A 19 -6.65 9.59 -13.14
N LEU A 20 -5.66 10.49 -13.04
CA LEU A 20 -5.45 11.66 -13.91
C LEU A 20 -3.97 11.79 -14.35
N PRO A 21 -3.44 10.90 -15.21
CA PRO A 21 -2.07 11.00 -15.73
C PRO A 21 -1.79 12.31 -16.48
N GLU A 22 -2.84 12.96 -17.00
CA GLU A 22 -2.80 14.22 -17.73
C GLU A 22 -2.34 15.41 -16.87
N MET A 23 -2.30 15.24 -15.55
CA MET A 23 -1.78 16.21 -14.58
C MET A 23 -0.25 16.21 -14.45
N LEU A 24 0.47 15.29 -15.11
CA LEU A 24 1.93 15.23 -15.11
C LEU A 24 2.54 15.35 -16.53
N PRO A 25 2.16 16.37 -17.33
CA PRO A 25 2.55 16.47 -18.74
C PRO A 25 4.08 16.56 -18.91
N TYR A 26 4.76 17.31 -18.04
CA TYR A 26 6.21 17.46 -18.07
C TYR A 26 6.96 16.17 -17.71
N LYS A 27 6.39 15.35 -16.82
CA LYS A 27 7.00 14.07 -16.41
C LYS A 27 6.84 13.00 -17.50
N LEU A 28 5.69 12.97 -18.17
CA LEU A 28 5.45 12.12 -19.34
C LEU A 28 6.47 12.42 -20.47
N HIS A 29 6.70 13.71 -20.74
CA HIS A 29 7.68 14.16 -21.73
C HIS A 29 9.13 13.84 -21.31
N ALA A 30 9.50 14.12 -20.06
CA ALA A 30 10.85 13.85 -19.54
C ALA A 30 11.21 12.36 -19.48
N LEU A 31 10.21 11.47 -19.39
CA LEU A 31 10.38 10.02 -19.41
C LEU A 31 10.55 9.42 -20.82
N GLY A 32 10.58 10.26 -21.86
CA GLY A 32 10.76 9.81 -23.25
C GLY A 32 9.59 8.99 -23.78
N ILE A 33 8.40 9.10 -23.16
CA ILE A 33 7.18 8.52 -23.71
C ILE A 33 6.81 9.39 -24.91
N PRO A 34 6.81 8.85 -26.15
CA PRO A 34 6.37 9.63 -27.30
C PRO A 34 4.94 10.09 -27.04
N MET A 35 4.74 11.41 -27.07
CA MET A 35 3.40 11.98 -26.94
C MET A 35 2.54 11.36 -28.03
N PRO A 36 1.36 10.81 -27.72
CA PRO A 36 0.54 10.16 -28.73
C PRO A 36 0.18 11.21 -29.78
N VAL A 37 0.48 10.95 -31.06
CA VAL A 37 0.29 11.93 -32.12
C VAL A 37 -1.18 11.92 -32.57
N GLY A 38 -1.81 13.10 -32.65
CA GLY A 38 -3.13 13.28 -33.25
C GLY A 38 -4.10 14.13 -32.41
N GLU A 39 -4.89 14.97 -33.06
CA GLU A 39 -5.85 15.90 -32.43
C GLU A 39 -6.92 15.19 -31.58
N ASN A 40 -7.20 13.92 -31.84
CA ASN A 40 -8.10 13.11 -31.03
C ASN A 40 -7.51 12.74 -29.65
N ASN A 41 -6.19 12.88 -29.47
CA ASN A 41 -5.53 12.58 -28.22
C ASN A 41 -5.52 13.77 -27.25
N ALA A 42 -6.12 13.57 -26.08
CA ALA A 42 -6.24 14.58 -25.03
C ALA A 42 -4.90 15.15 -24.52
N LEU A 43 -3.87 14.30 -24.38
CA LEU A 43 -2.53 14.73 -23.94
C LEU A 43 -1.82 15.56 -25.01
N TYR A 44 -2.00 15.18 -26.28
CA TYR A 44 -1.49 15.95 -27.40
C TYR A 44 -2.14 17.33 -27.47
N ARG A 45 -3.48 17.39 -27.39
CA ARG A 45 -4.22 18.66 -27.35
C ARG A 45 -3.75 19.56 -26.22
N LEU A 46 -3.58 19.02 -25.01
CA LEU A 46 -3.05 19.78 -23.87
C LEU A 46 -1.65 20.35 -24.14
N HIS A 47 -0.78 19.59 -24.81
CA HIS A 47 0.58 20.01 -25.12
C HIS A 47 0.64 21.15 -26.15
N VAL A 48 -0.17 21.05 -27.20
CA VAL A 48 -0.19 22.02 -28.32
C VAL A 48 -1.20 23.15 -28.14
N ALA A 49 -2.04 23.11 -27.10
CA ALA A 49 -3.04 24.15 -26.85
C ALA A 49 -2.38 25.49 -26.52
N ASN A 50 -2.80 26.53 -27.23
CA ASN A 50 -2.47 27.92 -26.89
C ASN A 50 -3.01 28.33 -25.51
N TYR A 51 -4.06 27.66 -25.04
CA TYR A 51 -4.77 27.95 -23.79
C TYR A 51 -4.86 26.71 -22.90
N LYS A 52 -3.72 26.34 -22.30
CA LYS A 52 -3.54 25.07 -21.58
C LYS A 52 -4.49 24.88 -20.40
N GLY A 53 -4.82 25.93 -19.64
CA GLY A 53 -5.73 25.83 -18.49
C GLY A 53 -7.13 25.33 -18.83
N LEU A 54 -7.76 25.85 -19.89
CA LEU A 54 -9.08 25.38 -20.32
C LEU A 54 -9.04 23.98 -20.92
N GLU A 55 -8.02 23.69 -21.72
CA GLU A 55 -7.89 22.36 -22.32
C GLU A 55 -7.61 21.31 -21.24
N LEU A 56 -6.83 21.64 -20.20
CA LEU A 56 -6.63 20.78 -19.05
C LEU A 56 -7.96 20.46 -18.36
N LEU A 57 -8.78 21.47 -18.07
CA LEU A 57 -10.10 21.27 -17.47
C LEU A 57 -10.97 20.34 -18.32
N ARG A 58 -11.04 20.58 -19.63
CA ARG A 58 -11.81 19.72 -20.57
C ARG A 58 -11.32 18.28 -20.59
N VAL A 59 -10.00 18.09 -20.55
CA VAL A 59 -9.39 16.76 -20.52
C VAL A 59 -9.77 16.03 -19.22
N LEU A 60 -9.75 16.73 -18.09
CA LEU A 60 -10.17 16.19 -16.79
C LEU A 60 -11.67 15.84 -16.77
N GLU A 61 -12.53 16.74 -17.28
CA GLU A 61 -13.98 16.51 -17.39
C GLU A 61 -14.30 15.31 -18.31
N GLY A 62 -13.60 15.18 -19.44
CA GLY A 62 -13.78 14.07 -20.38
C GLY A 62 -13.35 12.71 -19.82
N ARG A 63 -12.57 12.69 -18.73
CA ARG A 63 -12.09 11.45 -18.09
C ARG A 63 -13.18 10.78 -17.26
N ILE A 64 -14.02 11.55 -16.57
CA ILE A 64 -15.09 11.00 -15.71
C ILE A 64 -16.02 10.08 -16.52
N PRO A 65 -16.63 10.50 -17.64
CA PRO A 65 -17.46 9.62 -18.45
C PRO A 65 -16.75 8.37 -18.94
N LYS A 66 -15.43 8.45 -19.20
CA LYS A 66 -14.64 7.30 -19.62
C LYS A 66 -14.45 6.28 -18.48
N CYS A 67 -14.17 6.75 -17.27
CA CYS A 67 -14.06 5.87 -16.10
C CYS A 67 -15.40 5.19 -15.77
N LEU A 68 -16.51 5.94 -15.86
CA LEU A 68 -17.86 5.40 -15.68
C LEU A 68 -18.20 4.33 -16.73
N ARG A 69 -17.94 4.58 -18.02
CA ARG A 69 -18.13 3.59 -19.09
C ARG A 69 -17.30 2.31 -18.90
N ASN A 70 -16.14 2.42 -18.24
CA ASN A 70 -15.26 1.30 -17.94
C ASN A 70 -15.67 0.52 -16.66
N GLY A 71 -16.85 0.81 -16.09
CA GLY A 71 -17.40 0.08 -14.95
C GLY A 71 -16.96 0.60 -13.59
N SER A 72 -16.40 1.82 -13.52
CA SER A 72 -16.10 2.44 -12.23
C SER A 72 -17.38 3.10 -11.69
N PRO A 73 -17.92 2.67 -10.53
CA PRO A 73 -19.20 3.19 -10.03
C PRO A 73 -19.02 4.58 -9.38
N GLU A 74 -20.08 5.38 -9.34
CA GLU A 74 -20.07 6.67 -8.61
C GLU A 74 -20.22 6.47 -7.10
N SER A 75 -20.93 5.44 -6.67
CA SER A 75 -21.08 5.07 -5.26
C SER A 75 -20.93 3.56 -5.05
N VAL A 76 -20.60 3.17 -3.82
CA VAL A 76 -20.54 1.76 -3.40
C VAL A 76 -21.33 1.58 -2.10
N VAL A 77 -22.04 0.46 -1.99
CA VAL A 77 -22.78 0.10 -0.77
C VAL A 77 -21.98 -0.92 0.01
N ILE A 78 -21.72 -0.63 1.29
CA ILE A 78 -21.02 -1.52 2.22
C ILE A 78 -21.84 -1.55 3.51
N ASN A 79 -22.28 -2.74 3.93
CA ASN A 79 -23.11 -2.94 5.12
C ASN A 79 -24.36 -2.02 5.13
N ASP A 80 -25.08 -1.96 4.01
CA ASP A 80 -26.26 -1.10 3.79
C ASP A 80 -26.01 0.42 3.87
N VAL A 81 -24.75 0.85 3.91
CA VAL A 81 -24.35 2.26 3.89
C VAL A 81 -23.74 2.60 2.53
N SER A 82 -24.22 3.68 1.90
CA SER A 82 -23.72 4.19 0.63
C SER A 82 -22.53 5.14 0.83
N TYR A 83 -21.43 4.87 0.16
CA TYR A 83 -20.23 5.69 0.15
C TYR A 83 -19.96 6.24 -1.24
N GLN A 84 -19.60 7.52 -1.34
CA GLN A 84 -19.14 8.11 -2.59
C GLN A 84 -17.76 7.55 -2.96
N THR A 85 -17.58 7.26 -4.24
CA THR A 85 -16.26 6.92 -4.78
C THR A 85 -15.47 8.17 -5.11
N GLU A 86 -14.17 8.01 -5.32
CA GLU A 86 -13.30 9.09 -5.77
C GLU A 86 -13.72 9.70 -7.11
N ILE A 87 -14.41 8.94 -7.97
CA ILE A 87 -14.94 9.48 -9.23
C ILE A 87 -16.07 10.46 -8.95
N SER A 88 -16.94 10.17 -7.98
CA SER A 88 -17.99 11.09 -7.55
C SER A 88 -17.39 12.35 -6.94
N ILE A 89 -16.40 12.20 -6.05
CA ILE A 89 -15.72 13.33 -5.43
C ILE A 89 -15.02 14.19 -6.50
N LEU A 90 -14.33 13.56 -7.45
CA LEU A 90 -13.66 14.26 -8.54
C LEU A 90 -14.65 15.00 -9.44
N LYS A 91 -15.80 14.40 -9.73
CA LYS A 91 -16.90 15.03 -10.49
C LYS A 91 -17.41 16.27 -9.79
N ASP A 92 -17.66 16.19 -8.48
CA ASP A 92 -18.15 17.32 -7.69
C ASP A 92 -17.11 18.44 -7.60
N HIS A 93 -15.84 18.10 -7.47
CA HIS A 93 -14.74 19.07 -7.48
C HIS A 93 -14.58 19.77 -8.83
N LEU A 94 -14.60 19.03 -9.95
CA LEU A 94 -14.50 19.63 -11.28
C LEU A 94 -15.70 20.52 -11.59
N ASN A 95 -16.91 20.11 -11.20
CA ASN A 95 -18.11 20.96 -11.31
C ASN A 95 -17.96 22.26 -10.49
N THR A 96 -17.43 22.16 -9.28
CA THR A 96 -17.21 23.32 -8.40
C THR A 96 -16.18 24.27 -8.99
N ILE A 97 -15.05 23.74 -9.47
CA ILE A 97 -14.01 24.51 -10.15
C ILE A 97 -14.60 25.21 -11.38
N GLY A 98 -15.33 24.49 -12.24
CA GLY A 98 -15.97 25.07 -13.43
C GLY A 98 -16.89 26.24 -13.09
N ARG A 99 -17.70 26.11 -12.03
CA ARG A 99 -18.56 27.21 -11.53
C ARG A 99 -17.74 28.41 -11.05
N GLN A 100 -16.74 28.18 -10.19
CA GLN A 100 -15.88 29.25 -9.65
C GLN A 100 -15.11 29.97 -10.75
N LEU A 101 -14.66 29.25 -11.78
CA LEU A 101 -13.99 29.84 -12.93
C LEU A 101 -14.93 30.70 -13.77
N LYS A 102 -16.19 30.28 -13.94
CA LYS A 102 -17.21 31.09 -14.60
C LYS A 102 -17.52 32.37 -13.81
N GLU A 103 -17.64 32.27 -12.49
CA GLU A 103 -17.82 33.43 -11.60
C GLU A 103 -16.63 34.38 -11.66
N LEU A 104 -15.40 33.84 -11.66
CA LEU A 104 -14.17 34.61 -11.80
C LEU A 104 -14.10 35.30 -13.18
N GLN A 105 -14.45 34.60 -14.25
CA GLN A 105 -14.51 35.16 -15.61
C GLN A 105 -15.48 36.35 -15.66
N LEU A 106 -16.68 36.19 -15.12
CA LEU A 106 -17.69 37.25 -15.06
C LEU A 106 -17.22 38.42 -14.19
N SER A 107 -16.52 38.15 -13.08
CA SER A 107 -16.00 39.19 -12.19
C SER A 107 -14.87 40.00 -12.81
N LEU A 108 -14.01 39.34 -13.59
CA LEU A 108 -12.87 39.98 -14.25
C LEU A 108 -13.19 40.54 -15.64
N ASN A 109 -14.32 40.14 -16.23
CA ASN A 109 -14.83 40.68 -17.50
C ASN A 109 -16.35 40.96 -17.44
N PRO A 110 -16.80 41.88 -16.56
CA PRO A 110 -18.23 42.08 -16.29
C PRO A 110 -19.04 42.63 -17.48
N ASN A 111 -18.36 43.19 -18.48
CA ASN A 111 -19.00 43.82 -19.66
C ASN A 111 -18.66 43.11 -20.98
N GLU A 112 -18.08 41.90 -20.95
CA GLU A 112 -17.55 41.20 -22.14
C GLU A 112 -16.64 42.09 -23.02
N GLY A 113 -15.89 42.98 -22.38
CA GLY A 113 -15.00 43.93 -23.03
C GLY A 113 -13.82 43.22 -23.71
N LYS A 114 -13.37 43.79 -24.84
CA LYS A 114 -12.26 43.27 -25.66
C LYS A 114 -10.91 43.20 -24.93
N ASP A 115 -10.77 43.84 -23.78
CA ASP A 115 -9.51 43.98 -23.04
C ASP A 115 -9.28 42.91 -21.96
N PHE A 116 -10.10 41.85 -21.92
CA PHE A 116 -9.89 40.77 -20.96
C PHE A 116 -8.62 39.98 -21.26
N ASN A 117 -7.72 39.91 -20.27
CA ASN A 117 -6.47 39.17 -20.41
C ASN A 117 -6.72 37.65 -20.26
N TRP A 118 -7.16 37.03 -21.34
CA TRP A 118 -7.43 35.60 -21.44
C TRP A 118 -6.23 34.73 -21.03
N ASN A 119 -5.00 35.16 -21.36
CA ASN A 119 -3.80 34.41 -20.99
C ASN A 119 -3.61 34.34 -19.47
N LEU A 120 -3.82 35.46 -18.75
CA LEU A 120 -3.76 35.48 -17.29
C LEU A 120 -4.84 34.58 -16.69
N PHE A 121 -6.07 34.65 -17.22
CA PHE A 121 -7.17 33.81 -16.77
C PHE A 121 -6.86 32.31 -16.94
N TYR A 122 -6.34 31.90 -18.09
CA TYR A 122 -5.98 30.50 -18.32
C TYR A 122 -4.80 30.04 -17.46
N ASN A 123 -3.83 30.91 -17.18
CA ASN A 123 -2.73 30.61 -16.26
C ASN A 123 -3.23 30.42 -14.82
N ILE A 124 -4.23 31.19 -14.38
CA ILE A 124 -4.86 31.02 -13.05
C ILE A 124 -5.54 29.66 -12.97
N ILE A 125 -6.28 29.26 -14.01
CA ILE A 125 -6.91 27.93 -14.09
C ILE A 125 -5.86 26.82 -13.95
N GLU A 126 -4.81 26.88 -14.77
CA GLU A 126 -3.75 25.89 -14.79
C GLU A 126 -3.03 25.82 -13.43
N THR A 127 -2.71 26.98 -12.83
CA THR A 127 -2.04 27.05 -11.54
C THR A 127 -2.91 26.48 -10.41
N ALA A 128 -4.20 26.81 -10.37
CA ALA A 128 -5.11 26.30 -9.33
C ALA A 128 -5.24 24.77 -9.41
N ILE A 129 -5.42 24.23 -10.62
CA ILE A 129 -5.55 22.80 -10.87
C ILE A 129 -4.24 22.06 -10.53
N LEU A 130 -3.08 22.56 -10.95
CA LEU A 130 -1.79 21.94 -10.68
C LEU A 130 -1.41 22.03 -9.19
N THR A 131 -1.63 23.17 -8.53
CA THR A 131 -1.29 23.36 -7.10
C THR A 131 -2.10 22.40 -6.21
N GLY A 132 -3.40 22.27 -6.46
CA GLY A 132 -4.24 21.31 -5.73
C GLY A 132 -3.82 19.86 -5.95
N TYR A 133 -3.31 19.54 -7.14
CA TYR A 133 -2.86 18.19 -7.46
C TYR A 133 -1.49 17.84 -6.89
N PHE A 134 -0.50 18.74 -6.93
CA PHE A 134 0.80 18.45 -6.33
C PHE A 134 0.73 18.32 -4.80
N ALA A 135 -0.19 19.04 -4.14
CA ALA A 135 -0.45 18.91 -2.71
C ALA A 135 -1.19 17.61 -2.34
N GLY A 136 -2.11 17.13 -3.17
CA GLY A 136 -2.92 15.94 -2.89
C GLY A 136 -2.42 14.63 -3.50
N ALA A 137 -1.83 14.63 -4.70
CA ALA A 137 -1.53 13.42 -5.47
C ALA A 137 -0.33 12.62 -4.95
N HIS A 138 0.58 13.27 -4.22
CA HIS A 138 1.69 12.58 -3.54
C HIS A 138 1.27 11.99 -2.19
N ASP A 139 0.28 12.57 -1.52
CA ASP A 139 -0.27 12.04 -0.25
C ASP A 139 -1.41 11.03 -0.47
N MET A 140 -2.21 11.16 -1.53
CA MET A 140 -3.38 10.32 -1.80
C MET A 140 -3.04 8.97 -2.45
N LYS A 141 -1.90 8.79 -3.12
CA LYS A 141 -1.57 7.47 -3.73
C LYS A 141 -1.45 6.35 -2.69
N THR A 142 -1.12 6.69 -1.43
CA THR A 142 -1.03 5.69 -0.34
C THR A 142 -2.40 5.35 0.32
N PRO A 143 -3.31 6.31 0.54
CA PRO A 143 -4.68 6.07 1.01
C PRO A 143 -5.68 5.61 -0.06
N THR A 144 -5.65 6.16 -1.27
CA THR A 144 -6.58 5.83 -2.37
C THR A 144 -6.52 4.36 -2.78
N GLU A 145 -5.31 3.80 -2.94
CA GLU A 145 -5.12 2.35 -3.13
C GLU A 145 -5.30 1.52 -1.84
N ARG A 146 -5.54 2.14 -0.68
CA ARG A 146 -5.96 1.43 0.54
C ARG A 146 -7.49 1.42 0.68
N HIS A 147 -8.19 2.38 0.07
CA HIS A 147 -9.62 2.61 0.29
C HIS A 147 -10.53 2.37 -0.93
N ALA A 148 -9.99 2.25 -2.15
CA ALA A 148 -10.74 1.65 -3.25
C ALA A 148 -10.99 0.16 -2.98
N ASN A 149 -12.17 -0.37 -3.33
CA ASN A 149 -12.53 -1.77 -3.11
C ASN A 149 -11.47 -2.76 -3.63
N SER A 150 -10.79 -2.45 -4.74
CA SER A 150 -9.66 -3.22 -5.26
C SER A 150 -8.43 -3.20 -4.35
N GLY A 151 -8.16 -2.08 -3.70
CA GLY A 151 -7.05 -1.85 -2.78
C GLY A 151 -7.22 -2.51 -1.41
N PHE A 152 -8.42 -2.40 -0.83
CA PHE A 152 -8.80 -3.15 0.38
C PHE A 152 -8.85 -4.65 0.10
N ILE A 153 -9.46 -5.07 -1.00
CA ILE A 153 -9.49 -6.49 -1.39
C ILE A 153 -8.07 -7.01 -1.68
N GLN A 154 -7.19 -6.29 -2.38
CA GLN A 154 -5.81 -6.74 -2.67
C GLN A 154 -4.81 -6.67 -1.50
N LYS A 155 -5.07 -5.85 -0.48
CA LYS A 155 -4.17 -5.76 0.70
C LYS A 155 -4.70 -6.48 1.94
N VAL A 156 -6.02 -6.59 2.11
CA VAL A 156 -6.67 -7.12 3.31
C VAL A 156 -7.31 -8.49 3.07
N LEU A 157 -7.99 -8.72 1.93
CA LEU A 157 -8.75 -9.96 1.67
C LEU A 157 -8.03 -10.98 0.77
N ILE A 158 -7.23 -10.52 -0.20
CA ILE A 158 -6.48 -11.32 -1.17
C ILE A 158 -5.01 -10.93 -1.03
N PRO A 159 -4.19 -11.69 -0.29
CA PRO A 159 -2.76 -11.42 -0.25
C PRO A 159 -2.21 -11.46 -1.69
N GLN A 160 -1.43 -10.44 -2.10
CA GLN A 160 -0.74 -10.42 -3.41
C GLN A 160 -0.12 -11.78 -3.70
N ALA A 161 -0.16 -12.33 -4.93
CA ALA A 161 0.31 -13.69 -5.21
C ALA A 161 1.73 -14.01 -4.68
N GLY A 162 2.63 -13.02 -4.62
CA GLY A 162 3.93 -13.12 -3.94
C GLY A 162 3.81 -13.14 -2.41
N GLY A 163 3.03 -12.23 -1.83
CA GLY A 163 2.67 -12.22 -0.40
C GLY A 163 1.89 -13.45 0.06
N LYS A 164 1.03 -14.04 -0.79
CA LYS A 164 0.32 -15.29 -0.57
C LYS A 164 1.31 -16.44 -0.53
N LYS A 165 2.18 -16.60 -1.55
CA LYS A 165 3.23 -17.64 -1.53
C LYS A 165 4.13 -17.53 -0.29
N THR A 166 4.55 -16.33 0.10
CA THR A 166 5.40 -16.12 1.28
C THR A 166 4.64 -16.29 2.60
N ALA A 167 3.38 -15.81 2.69
CA ALA A 167 2.53 -16.02 3.86
C ALA A 167 2.19 -17.51 4.03
N THR A 168 1.71 -18.20 2.98
CA THR A 168 1.39 -19.63 3.03
C THR A 168 2.59 -20.48 3.40
N ARG A 169 3.80 -20.12 2.95
CA ARG A 169 5.04 -20.81 3.35
C ARG A 169 5.52 -20.50 4.76
N THR A 170 5.11 -19.37 5.35
CA THR A 170 5.48 -19.01 6.72
C THR A 170 4.43 -19.43 7.75
N ILE A 171 3.17 -19.69 7.36
CA ILE A 171 2.10 -20.22 8.24
C ILE A 171 2.57 -21.43 9.08
N PRO A 172 3.26 -22.45 8.51
CA PRO A 172 3.73 -23.58 9.29
C PRO A 172 4.65 -23.16 10.46
N VAL A 173 5.57 -22.23 10.20
CA VAL A 173 6.47 -21.67 11.23
C VAL A 173 5.74 -20.76 12.22
N GLN A 174 4.73 -20.01 11.76
CA GLN A 174 3.88 -19.20 12.65
C GLN A 174 3.11 -20.08 13.63
N ASN A 175 2.46 -21.15 13.12
CA ASN A 175 1.74 -22.13 13.93
C ASN A 175 2.67 -22.83 14.93
N LEU A 176 3.90 -23.14 14.52
CA LEU A 176 4.91 -23.69 15.42
C LEU A 176 5.27 -22.72 16.56
N ILE A 177 5.51 -21.44 16.25
CA ILE A 177 5.82 -20.41 17.24
C ILE A 177 4.67 -20.26 18.25
N THR A 178 3.43 -20.16 17.76
CA THR A 178 2.24 -20.07 18.61
C THR A 178 2.06 -21.31 19.46
N ALA A 179 2.23 -22.52 18.90
CA ALA A 179 2.12 -23.76 19.66
C ALA A 179 3.19 -23.88 20.76
N MET A 180 4.43 -23.44 20.50
CA MET A 180 5.49 -23.38 21.51
C MET A 180 5.16 -22.37 22.61
N ALA A 181 4.66 -21.20 22.24
CA ALA A 181 4.27 -20.16 23.18
C ALA A 181 3.08 -20.58 24.04
N ASP A 182 2.03 -21.16 23.45
CA ASP A 182 0.87 -21.70 24.16
C ASP A 182 1.29 -22.79 25.13
N PHE A 183 2.17 -23.70 24.72
CA PHE A 183 2.68 -24.74 25.61
C PHE A 183 3.40 -24.16 26.84
N VAL A 184 4.20 -23.11 26.68
CA VAL A 184 4.86 -22.45 27.81
C VAL A 184 3.87 -21.67 28.66
N MET A 185 2.96 -20.91 28.05
CA MET A 185 2.07 -19.98 28.74
C MET A 185 0.86 -20.65 29.40
N MET A 186 0.45 -21.82 28.90
CA MET A 186 -0.57 -22.70 29.53
C MET A 186 0.06 -23.76 30.43
N GLY A 187 1.38 -23.96 30.36
CA GLY A 187 2.10 -24.89 31.21
C GLY A 187 2.22 -24.37 32.64
N ASP A 188 2.28 -25.29 33.60
CA ASP A 188 2.57 -24.97 34.99
C ASP A 188 4.08 -24.78 35.15
N ILE A 189 4.53 -23.52 35.15
CA ILE A 189 5.95 -23.15 35.23
C ILE A 189 6.19 -22.35 36.50
N ASP A 190 7.07 -22.88 37.35
CA ASP A 190 7.58 -22.18 38.52
C ASP A 190 8.47 -21.01 38.11
N GLY A 191 7.86 -19.84 37.91
CA GLY A 191 8.57 -18.57 37.74
C GLY A 191 7.88 -17.60 36.80
N LYS A 192 8.45 -16.40 36.70
CA LYS A 192 7.99 -15.38 35.76
C LYS A 192 8.59 -15.60 34.38
N VAL A 193 7.75 -15.93 33.40
CA VAL A 193 8.13 -15.97 31.99
C VAL A 193 8.19 -14.54 31.45
N THR A 194 9.36 -14.14 30.94
CA THR A 194 9.50 -12.84 30.27
C THR A 194 9.40 -13.01 28.76
N LYS A 195 8.87 -11.99 28.08
CA LYS A 195 8.75 -12.00 26.63
C LYS A 195 10.10 -12.20 25.94
N SER A 196 11.15 -11.53 26.41
CA SER A 196 12.50 -11.68 25.85
C SER A 196 13.02 -13.12 25.97
N ALA A 197 12.92 -13.71 27.16
CA ALA A 197 13.37 -15.08 27.38
C ALA A 197 12.60 -16.07 26.50
N LEU A 198 11.27 -15.92 26.38
CA LEU A 198 10.46 -16.79 25.51
C LEU A 198 10.82 -16.63 24.02
N VAL A 199 11.05 -15.40 23.55
CA VAL A 199 11.51 -15.15 22.17
C VAL A 199 12.83 -15.88 21.91
N ASP A 200 13.80 -15.73 22.81
CA ASP A 200 15.14 -16.31 22.64
C ASP A 200 15.11 -17.85 22.74
N SER A 201 14.28 -18.42 23.62
CA SER A 201 14.12 -19.88 23.73
C SER A 201 13.49 -20.49 22.48
N ILE A 202 12.43 -19.86 21.93
CA ILE A 202 11.81 -20.30 20.67
C ILE A 202 12.79 -20.14 19.51
N PHE A 203 13.48 -19.01 19.42
CA PHE A 203 14.50 -18.75 18.41
C PHE A 203 15.58 -19.83 18.40
N ASN A 204 16.17 -20.10 19.57
CA ASN A 204 17.23 -21.10 19.70
C ASN A 204 16.71 -22.52 19.41
N THR A 205 15.47 -22.84 19.78
CA THR A 205 14.88 -24.16 19.46
C THR A 205 14.75 -24.38 17.96
N ILE A 206 14.22 -23.39 17.22
CA ILE A 206 14.06 -23.50 15.75
C ILE A 206 15.42 -23.46 15.06
N LYS A 207 16.36 -22.64 15.54
CA LYS A 207 17.74 -22.57 15.03
C LYS A 207 18.50 -23.88 15.22
N ASP A 208 18.38 -24.52 16.38
CA ASP A 208 19.01 -25.82 16.63
C ASP A 208 18.37 -26.92 15.77
N PHE A 209 17.06 -26.84 15.56
CA PHE A 209 16.34 -27.76 14.68
C PHE A 209 16.79 -27.63 13.22
N SER A 210 16.94 -26.41 12.69
CA SER A 210 17.29 -26.18 11.28
C SER A 210 18.70 -26.71 10.95
N LYS A 211 19.61 -26.69 11.93
CA LYS A 211 20.99 -27.20 11.79
C LYS A 211 21.11 -28.73 11.84
N LYS A 212 20.04 -29.47 12.12
CA LYS A 212 20.07 -30.94 12.21
C LYS A 212 19.84 -31.59 10.85
N GLY A 213 20.84 -32.32 10.34
CA GLY A 213 20.74 -33.04 9.06
C GLY A 213 20.32 -32.10 7.92
N ASN A 214 19.38 -32.55 7.10
CA ASN A 214 18.88 -31.78 5.94
C ASN A 214 17.66 -30.90 6.27
N ASN A 215 17.42 -30.57 7.55
CA ASN A 215 16.24 -29.78 7.93
C ASN A 215 16.27 -28.35 7.37
N LEU A 216 17.45 -27.80 7.10
CA LEU A 216 17.62 -26.48 6.47
C LEU A 216 16.96 -26.35 5.08
N ASP A 217 16.70 -27.48 4.41
CA ASP A 217 16.07 -27.54 3.09
C ASP A 217 14.54 -27.70 3.15
N LEU A 218 13.95 -27.69 4.35
CA LEU A 218 12.50 -27.78 4.49
C LEU A 218 11.81 -26.57 3.84
N PRO A 219 10.74 -26.76 3.04
CA PRO A 219 10.09 -25.68 2.29
C PRO A 219 9.67 -24.48 3.15
N ALA A 220 9.23 -24.72 4.39
CA ALA A 220 8.84 -23.69 5.33
C ALA A 220 10.02 -22.86 5.87
N LEU A 221 11.25 -23.41 5.85
CA LEU A 221 12.46 -22.76 6.33
C LEU A 221 13.23 -22.02 5.23
N ILE A 222 13.13 -22.47 3.98
CA ILE A 222 13.78 -21.86 2.81
C ILE A 222 13.43 -20.38 2.65
N VAL A 223 12.25 -19.96 3.10
CA VAL A 223 11.78 -18.56 2.99
C VAL A 223 12.60 -17.59 3.86
N PHE A 224 13.28 -18.09 4.90
CA PHE A 224 14.10 -17.25 5.76
C PHE A 224 15.55 -17.19 5.25
N PRO A 225 16.21 -16.02 5.27
CA PRO A 225 17.60 -15.87 4.80
C PRO A 225 18.58 -16.82 5.48
N GLU A 226 18.44 -17.01 6.80
CA GLU A 226 19.29 -17.90 7.59
C GLU A 226 18.72 -19.32 7.72
N ARG A 227 17.64 -19.65 7.00
CA ARG A 227 16.88 -20.91 7.12
C ARG A 227 16.19 -21.11 8.49
N PHE A 228 15.98 -20.03 9.24
CA PHE A 228 15.15 -19.98 10.44
C PHE A 228 14.66 -18.53 10.69
N PRO A 229 13.54 -18.33 11.42
CA PRO A 229 13.00 -17.00 11.67
C PRO A 229 13.89 -16.16 12.59
N SER A 230 13.92 -14.85 12.38
CA SER A 230 14.61 -13.92 13.29
C SER A 230 13.83 -13.69 14.59
N SER A 231 14.51 -13.27 15.65
CA SER A 231 13.86 -12.89 16.93
C SER A 231 12.80 -11.79 16.73
N LYS A 232 13.01 -10.86 15.79
CA LYS A 232 12.00 -9.84 15.42
C LYS A 232 10.74 -10.47 14.84
N PHE A 233 10.87 -11.50 14.01
CA PHE A 233 9.74 -12.23 13.44
C PHE A 233 8.96 -12.96 14.55
N ILE A 234 9.65 -13.67 15.44
CA ILE A 234 9.02 -14.39 16.58
C ILE A 234 8.28 -13.42 17.49
N ASN A 235 8.92 -12.31 17.89
CA ASN A 235 8.34 -11.29 18.76
C ASN A 235 7.01 -10.71 18.23
N LYS A 236 6.82 -10.67 16.90
CA LYS A 236 5.57 -10.24 16.27
C LYS A 236 4.39 -11.12 16.66
N TYR A 237 4.59 -12.44 16.70
CA TYR A 237 3.54 -13.42 17.01
C TYR A 237 3.31 -13.59 18.52
N LEU A 238 4.20 -13.08 19.35
CA LEU A 238 4.04 -13.07 20.80
C LEU A 238 3.38 -11.78 21.36
N LYS A 239 2.91 -10.86 20.49
CA LYS A 239 2.32 -9.58 20.95
C LYS A 239 1.01 -9.74 21.74
N GLY A 240 0.22 -10.77 21.45
CA GLY A 240 -1.08 -10.99 22.11
C GLY A 240 -1.01 -11.71 23.46
N TYR A 241 0.18 -12.16 23.89
CA TYR A 241 0.34 -12.88 25.15
C TYR A 241 0.48 -11.91 26.32
N ASP A 242 -0.16 -12.24 27.43
CA ASP A 242 -0.05 -11.50 28.67
C ASP A 242 1.14 -12.01 29.51
N PHE A 243 2.18 -11.17 29.62
CA PHE A 243 3.38 -11.41 30.44
C PHE A 243 3.35 -10.66 31.79
N SER A 244 2.20 -10.07 32.13
CA SER A 244 2.03 -9.30 33.37
C SER A 244 1.82 -10.19 34.60
N LYS A 245 1.50 -11.47 34.40
CA LYS A 245 1.38 -12.45 35.48
C LYS A 245 2.68 -12.50 36.30
N SER A 246 2.48 -12.69 37.60
CA SER A 246 3.51 -12.88 38.62
C SER A 246 4.44 -11.70 38.93
N LYS A 247 3.93 -10.73 39.70
CA LYS A 247 4.78 -9.85 40.54
C LYS A 247 5.42 -10.70 41.65
N GLY A 248 6.73 -10.57 41.85
CA GLY A 248 7.46 -11.21 42.95
C GLY A 248 8.07 -12.60 42.66
N MET A 249 7.81 -13.21 41.51
CA MET A 249 8.45 -14.48 41.13
C MET A 249 9.82 -14.25 40.47
N SER A 250 10.75 -15.18 40.68
CA SER A 250 12.04 -15.22 39.98
C SER A 250 11.83 -15.41 38.47
N LYS A 251 12.66 -14.76 37.66
CA LYS A 251 12.59 -14.88 36.19
C LYS A 251 13.08 -16.27 35.79
N VAL A 252 12.32 -16.94 34.93
CA VAL A 252 12.75 -18.21 34.33
C VAL A 252 13.85 -17.91 33.29
N SER A 253 14.94 -18.68 33.32
CA SER A 253 16.04 -18.52 32.35
C SER A 253 15.65 -18.99 30.96
N THR A 254 16.31 -18.44 29.95
CA THR A 254 16.14 -18.81 28.54
C THR A 254 16.45 -20.29 28.31
N GLU A 255 17.45 -20.83 28.99
CA GLU A 255 17.89 -22.23 28.90
C GLU A 255 16.81 -23.16 29.44
N ARG A 256 16.24 -22.85 30.61
CA ARG A 256 15.18 -23.67 31.22
C ARG A 256 13.91 -23.67 30.37
N LEU A 257 13.55 -22.52 29.79
CA LEU A 257 12.43 -22.44 28.85
C LEU A 257 12.70 -23.22 27.56
N LYS A 258 13.94 -23.20 27.06
CA LYS A 258 14.35 -23.98 25.88
C LYS A 258 14.25 -25.48 26.14
N GLU A 259 14.79 -25.96 27.27
CA GLU A 259 14.68 -27.36 27.69
C GLU A 259 13.22 -27.80 27.80
N LEU A 260 12.39 -26.98 28.45
CA LEU A 260 10.96 -27.23 28.57
C LEU A 260 10.32 -27.36 27.19
N ILE A 261 10.51 -26.40 26.28
CA ILE A 261 9.96 -26.47 24.92
C ILE A 261 10.42 -27.75 24.21
N GLN A 262 11.68 -28.14 24.36
CA GLN A 262 12.25 -29.33 23.71
C GLN A 262 11.66 -30.65 24.23
N THR A 263 11.07 -30.69 25.42
CA THR A 263 10.38 -31.89 25.92
C THR A 263 9.17 -32.27 25.06
N LYS A 264 8.43 -31.28 24.54
CA LYS A 264 7.26 -31.48 23.68
C LYS A 264 7.60 -31.34 22.19
N PHE A 265 8.41 -30.35 21.86
CA PHE A 265 8.80 -30.02 20.48
C PHE A 265 10.12 -30.69 20.09
N THR A 266 10.10 -32.02 20.04
CA THR A 266 11.20 -32.83 19.51
C THR A 266 11.39 -32.57 18.00
N THR A 267 12.51 -33.02 17.42
CA THR A 267 12.74 -32.95 15.97
C THR A 267 11.57 -33.54 15.17
N SER A 268 10.99 -34.65 15.64
CA SER A 268 9.84 -35.29 14.98
C SER A 268 8.57 -34.43 15.07
N THR A 269 8.32 -33.83 16.24
CA THR A 269 7.17 -32.96 16.48
C THR A 269 7.28 -31.72 15.62
N ILE A 270 8.45 -31.06 15.59
CA ILE A 270 8.67 -29.87 14.78
C ILE A 270 8.42 -30.18 13.30
N LYS A 271 8.95 -31.28 12.76
CA LYS A 271 8.68 -31.70 11.36
C LYS A 271 7.20 -31.91 11.03
N LYS A 272 6.35 -32.26 12.00
CA LYS A 272 4.91 -32.37 11.76
C LYS A 272 4.23 -31.00 11.59
N TYR A 273 4.85 -29.94 12.09
CA TYR A 273 4.35 -28.58 11.97
C TYR A 273 4.81 -27.83 10.71
N ILE A 274 5.92 -28.23 10.07
CA ILE A 274 6.60 -27.46 9.02
C ILE A 274 6.95 -28.26 7.75
#